data_AF-A0A8T7L035-F1
#
_entry.id   AF-A0A8T7L035-F1
#
_cell.length_a   1.000
_cell.length_b   1.000
_cell.length_c   1.000
_cell.angle_alpha   90.00
_cell.angle_beta   90.00
_cell.angle_gamma   90.00
#
_symmetry.space_group_name_H-M   'P 1'
#
loop_
_entity.id
_entity.type
_entity.pdbx_description
1 polymer ?
#
loop_
_entity_poly.entity_id
_entity_poly.type
_entity_poly.pdbx_seq_one_letter_code
_entity_poly.pdbx_strand_id
1 'polypeptide(L)'
;MSVKVQKRPPQFRNLFFIRRRPVLRGISTDWDRPDEATYQQMLEWDGFVSPKIWEQHDPAKHPVIAQDLRDLDQHLLPTFYQFSQRAKYYQNRYYLYQWVFILGAFLTTLFGTLTTYVYNPFSAAAEQTAAAVTQPDVAATAEAGDGEVTLQDTPFTAQAGGGNTWTRVFGYLTALVGAVTAFFTALSNRGEPQKRWAKNRRLTEELRMHYFKYLGHLPPYDATDRVQKLRETVIDARIKEQENVS
;
A
#
# COMPACT_ATOMS: atom_id res chain seq x y z
N MET A 1 -45.27 4.98 -14.64
CA MET A 1 -43.82 4.75 -14.49
C MET A 1 -43.44 5.04 -13.04
N SER A 2 -43.05 4.04 -12.26
CA SER A 2 -42.75 4.20 -10.84
C SER A 2 -41.26 4.53 -10.65
N VAL A 3 -40.95 5.73 -10.18
CA VAL A 3 -39.58 6.15 -9.87
C VAL A 3 -39.13 5.42 -8.61
N LYS A 4 -38.22 4.45 -8.74
CA LYS A 4 -37.57 3.82 -7.57
C LYS A 4 -36.64 4.85 -6.93
N VAL A 5 -37.00 5.33 -5.74
CA VAL A 5 -36.13 6.17 -4.92
C VAL A 5 -34.92 5.33 -4.48
N GLN A 6 -33.76 5.55 -5.10
CA GLN A 6 -32.51 4.93 -4.65
C GLN A 6 -32.12 5.53 -3.29
N LYS A 7 -32.10 4.71 -2.24
CA LYS A 7 -31.62 5.11 -0.92
C LYS A 7 -30.13 5.44 -1.03
N ARG A 8 -29.77 6.71 -0.77
CA ARG A 8 -28.36 7.13 -0.72
C ARG A 8 -27.65 6.37 0.41
N PRO A 9 -26.47 5.78 0.17
CA PRO A 9 -25.72 5.13 1.22
C PRO A 9 -25.30 6.15 2.30
N PRO A 10 -25.18 5.73 3.56
CA PRO A 10 -24.80 6.63 4.66
C PRO A 10 -23.43 7.27 4.40
N GLN A 11 -23.37 8.61 4.51
CA GLN A 11 -22.19 9.43 4.17
C GLN A 11 -20.93 9.04 4.96
N PHE A 12 -21.07 8.49 6.17
CA PHE A 12 -19.94 8.07 7.00
C PHE A 12 -19.08 6.96 6.38
N ARG A 13 -19.60 6.15 5.45
CA ARG A 13 -18.78 5.13 4.76
C ARG A 13 -17.75 5.73 3.80
N ASN A 14 -17.86 7.02 3.48
CA ASN A 14 -16.90 7.75 2.66
C ASN A 14 -15.78 8.41 3.46
N LEU A 15 -15.74 8.25 4.79
CA LEU A 15 -14.59 8.69 5.56
C LEU A 15 -13.35 7.94 5.08
N PHE A 16 -12.33 8.72 4.70
CA PHE A 16 -11.09 8.26 4.10
C PHE A 16 -10.45 7.07 4.83
N PHE A 17 -10.53 7.07 6.17
CA PHE A 17 -10.01 6.01 7.03
C PHE A 17 -10.75 4.68 6.91
N ILE A 18 -12.07 4.69 6.69
CA ILE A 18 -12.87 3.47 6.59
C ILE A 18 -12.64 2.78 5.24
N ARG A 19 -12.41 3.56 4.17
CA ARG A 19 -12.13 3.03 2.84
C ARG A 19 -10.72 2.44 2.69
N ARG A 20 -9.76 2.89 3.51
CA ARG A 20 -8.34 2.47 3.48
C ARG A 20 -7.98 1.50 4.60
N ARG A 21 -8.92 0.66 5.03
CA ARG A 21 -8.62 -0.38 6.02
C ARG A 21 -7.75 -1.45 5.37
N PRO A 22 -6.61 -1.84 5.98
CA PRO A 22 -5.79 -2.90 5.46
C PRO A 22 -6.58 -4.21 5.52
N VAL A 23 -6.52 -4.98 4.44
CA VAL A 23 -7.06 -6.33 4.41
C VAL A 23 -6.06 -7.22 5.16
N LEU A 24 -6.44 -7.66 6.36
CA LEU A 24 -5.59 -8.53 7.20
C LEU A 24 -5.49 -9.96 6.65
N ARG A 25 -6.51 -10.40 5.90
CA ARG A 25 -6.45 -11.64 5.12
C ARG A 25 -5.50 -11.40 3.96
N GLY A 26 -4.25 -11.83 4.13
CA GLY A 26 -3.15 -11.56 3.22
C GLY A 26 -3.56 -11.71 1.75
N ILE A 27 -3.29 -10.66 0.96
CA ILE A 27 -3.43 -10.70 -0.48
C ILE A 27 -2.27 -11.55 -1.00
N SER A 28 -2.53 -12.54 -1.86
CA SER A 28 -1.47 -13.33 -2.48
C SER A 28 -0.55 -12.43 -3.30
N THR A 29 0.75 -12.64 -3.18
CA THR A 29 1.76 -11.94 -4.01
C THR A 29 1.71 -12.44 -5.46
N ASP A 30 1.40 -13.73 -5.62
CA ASP A 30 1.32 -14.37 -6.92
C ASP A 30 -0.10 -14.30 -7.47
N TRP A 31 -0.15 -14.16 -8.78
CA TRP A 31 -1.39 -14.08 -9.53
C TRP A 31 -1.85 -15.49 -9.90
N ASP A 32 -2.99 -15.88 -9.35
CA ASP A 32 -3.72 -17.07 -9.76
C ASP A 32 -4.87 -16.62 -10.67
N ARG A 33 -4.92 -17.18 -11.89
CA ARG A 33 -5.99 -16.86 -12.84
C ARG A 33 -7.33 -17.27 -12.21
N PRO A 34 -8.28 -16.34 -12.02
CA PRO A 34 -9.58 -16.65 -11.44
C PRO A 34 -10.43 -17.42 -12.45
N ASP A 35 -11.63 -17.82 -12.03
CA ASP A 35 -12.61 -18.39 -12.94
C ASP A 35 -12.90 -17.44 -14.11
N GLU A 36 -13.30 -18.00 -15.25
CA GLU A 36 -13.45 -17.24 -16.49
C GLU A 36 -14.47 -16.09 -16.35
N ALA A 37 -15.55 -16.27 -15.59
CA ALA A 37 -16.54 -15.21 -15.39
C ALA A 37 -15.98 -14.03 -14.60
N THR A 38 -15.22 -14.29 -13.54
CA THR A 38 -14.50 -13.27 -12.77
C THR A 38 -13.40 -12.61 -13.60
N TYR A 39 -12.64 -13.40 -14.37
CA TYR A 39 -11.59 -12.89 -15.25
C TYR A 39 -12.15 -11.88 -16.27
N GLN A 40 -13.29 -12.19 -16.89
CA GLN A 40 -13.95 -11.29 -17.83
C GLN A 40 -14.42 -9.97 -17.16
N GLN A 41 -14.93 -10.03 -15.93
CA GLN A 41 -15.27 -8.81 -15.16
C GLN A 41 -14.03 -7.98 -14.83
N MET A 42 -12.89 -8.62 -14.57
CA MET A 42 -11.63 -7.92 -14.32
C MET A 42 -11.12 -7.23 -15.58
N LEU A 43 -11.22 -7.87 -16.75
CA LEU A 43 -10.90 -7.23 -18.03
C LEU A 43 -11.74 -5.97 -18.23
N GLU A 44 -13.06 -6.08 -18.02
CA GLU A 44 -13.99 -4.95 -18.13
C GLU A 44 -13.64 -3.82 -17.15
N TRP A 45 -13.41 -4.16 -15.88
CA TRP A 45 -13.07 -3.18 -14.84
C TRP A 45 -11.77 -2.43 -15.13
N ASP A 46 -10.78 -3.12 -15.70
CA ASP A 46 -9.49 -2.52 -16.05
C ASP A 46 -9.49 -1.82 -17.42
N GLY A 47 -10.63 -1.84 -18.13
CA GLY A 47 -10.83 -1.17 -19.41
C GLY A 47 -10.31 -1.94 -20.62
N PHE A 48 -10.08 -3.24 -20.48
CA PHE A 48 -9.71 -4.12 -21.59
C PHE A 48 -10.92 -4.65 -22.33
N VAL A 49 -10.70 -5.08 -23.57
CA VAL A 49 -11.74 -5.68 -24.41
C VAL A 49 -12.06 -7.08 -23.88
N SER A 50 -13.31 -7.28 -23.45
CA SER A 50 -13.86 -8.58 -23.06
C SER A 50 -14.70 -9.17 -24.21
N PRO A 51 -14.50 -10.44 -24.60
CA PRO A 51 -15.34 -11.14 -25.57
C PRO A 51 -16.83 -11.09 -25.24
N LYS A 52 -17.19 -11.10 -23.94
CA LYS A 52 -18.59 -11.10 -23.50
C LYS A 52 -19.34 -9.83 -23.90
N ILE A 53 -18.67 -8.68 -23.85
CA ILE A 53 -19.25 -7.39 -24.31
C ILE A 53 -19.37 -7.38 -25.84
N TRP A 54 -18.43 -8.05 -26.51
CA TRP A 54 -18.39 -8.18 -27.96
C TRP A 54 -19.39 -9.17 -28.53
N GLU A 55 -20.13 -9.94 -27.73
CA GLU A 55 -21.23 -10.78 -28.25
C GLU A 55 -22.29 -9.96 -29.00
N GLN A 56 -22.42 -8.66 -28.71
CA GLN A 56 -23.26 -7.74 -29.48
C GLN A 56 -22.72 -7.45 -30.90
N HIS A 57 -21.41 -7.64 -31.11
CA HIS A 57 -20.70 -7.43 -32.35
C HIS A 57 -19.99 -8.72 -32.77
N ASP A 58 -20.76 -9.62 -33.41
CA ASP A 58 -20.31 -10.91 -33.96
C ASP A 58 -18.78 -10.97 -34.24
N PRO A 59 -17.99 -11.61 -33.35
CA PRO A 59 -16.53 -11.61 -33.45
C PRO A 59 -16.03 -12.30 -34.72
N ALA A 60 -16.86 -13.10 -35.40
CA ALA A 60 -16.55 -13.68 -36.70
C ALA A 60 -16.33 -12.61 -37.78
N LYS A 61 -16.86 -11.40 -37.60
CA LYS A 61 -16.67 -10.27 -38.53
C LYS A 61 -15.27 -9.65 -38.46
N HIS A 62 -14.52 -9.90 -37.39
CA HIS A 62 -13.21 -9.28 -37.15
C HIS A 62 -12.15 -10.33 -36.75
N PRO A 63 -11.78 -11.25 -37.65
CA PRO A 63 -10.86 -12.35 -37.34
C PRO A 63 -9.46 -11.87 -36.91
N VAL A 64 -9.01 -10.73 -37.42
CA VAL A 64 -7.72 -10.12 -37.03
C VAL A 64 -7.76 -9.71 -35.56
N ILE A 65 -8.81 -9.01 -35.12
CA ILE A 65 -8.90 -8.57 -33.72
C ILE A 65 -9.08 -9.77 -32.78
N ALA A 66 -9.85 -10.78 -33.20
CA ALA A 66 -9.98 -12.01 -32.42
C ALA A 66 -8.62 -12.73 -32.26
N GLN A 67 -7.77 -12.72 -33.28
CA GLN A 67 -6.40 -13.21 -33.16
C GLN A 67 -5.58 -12.36 -32.17
N ASP A 68 -5.65 -11.04 -32.29
CA ASP A 68 -4.88 -10.11 -31.45
C ASP A 68 -5.24 -10.25 -29.97
N LEU A 69 -6.53 -10.41 -29.67
CA LEU A 69 -7.02 -10.64 -28.30
C LEU A 69 -6.51 -11.96 -27.73
N ARG A 70 -6.41 -13.02 -28.55
CA ARG A 70 -5.81 -14.29 -28.13
C ARG A 70 -4.32 -14.14 -27.83
N ASP A 71 -3.59 -13.43 -28.69
CA ASP A 71 -2.15 -13.19 -28.51
C ASP A 71 -1.90 -12.35 -27.24
N LEU A 72 -2.74 -11.35 -26.97
CA LEU A 72 -2.70 -10.53 -25.75
C LEU A 72 -3.04 -11.33 -24.48
N ASP A 73 -4.07 -12.18 -24.52
CA ASP A 73 -4.46 -13.06 -23.41
C ASP A 73 -3.36 -14.06 -23.06
N GLN A 74 -2.66 -14.57 -24.08
CA GLN A 74 -1.61 -15.56 -23.86
C GLN A 74 -0.31 -14.93 -23.33
N HIS A 75 0.08 -13.74 -23.81
CA HIS A 75 1.42 -13.20 -23.58
C HIS A 75 1.47 -12.01 -22.63
N LEU A 76 0.55 -11.05 -22.77
CA LEU A 76 0.62 -9.77 -22.05
C LEU A 76 -0.21 -9.79 -20.76
N LEU A 77 -1.46 -10.23 -20.83
CA LEU A 77 -2.42 -10.12 -19.74
C LEU A 77 -1.99 -10.86 -18.45
N PRO A 78 -1.40 -12.07 -18.50
CA PRO A 78 -0.93 -12.75 -17.28
C PRO A 78 0.12 -11.93 -16.53
N THR A 79 1.06 -11.33 -17.26
CA THR A 79 2.11 -10.48 -16.66
C THR A 79 1.54 -9.16 -16.15
N PHE A 80 0.60 -8.56 -16.87
CA PHE A 80 -0.13 -7.37 -16.42
C PHE A 80 -0.80 -7.61 -15.06
N TYR A 81 -1.57 -8.69 -14.93
CA TYR A 81 -2.29 -8.99 -13.70
C TYR A 81 -1.35 -9.35 -12.55
N GLN A 82 -0.23 -10.01 -12.83
CA GLN A 82 0.83 -10.25 -11.85
C GLN A 82 1.38 -8.94 -11.27
N PHE A 83 1.74 -7.97 -12.11
CA PHE A 83 2.22 -6.66 -11.63
C PHE A 83 1.12 -5.87 -10.92
N SER A 84 -0.11 -5.91 -11.42
CA SER A 84 -1.24 -5.24 -10.74
C SER A 84 -1.49 -5.85 -9.37
N GLN A 85 -1.40 -7.17 -9.22
CA GLN A 85 -1.61 -7.87 -7.95
C GLN A 85 -0.49 -7.54 -6.95
N ARG A 86 0.77 -7.58 -7.40
CA ARG A 86 1.93 -7.16 -6.60
C ARG A 86 1.80 -5.70 -6.15
N ALA A 87 1.37 -4.80 -7.02
CA ALA A 87 1.09 -3.42 -6.64
C ALA A 87 0.01 -3.34 -5.53
N LYS A 88 -1.12 -4.03 -5.68
CA LYS A 88 -2.18 -4.08 -4.65
C LYS A 88 -1.66 -4.64 -3.32
N TYR A 89 -0.83 -5.68 -3.36
CA TYR A 89 -0.20 -6.25 -2.17
C TYR A 89 0.69 -5.22 -1.43
N TYR A 90 1.60 -4.55 -2.15
CA TYR A 90 2.47 -3.53 -1.54
C TYR A 90 1.69 -2.31 -1.03
N GLN A 91 0.63 -1.92 -1.73
CA GLN A 91 -0.27 -0.86 -1.27
C GLN A 91 -0.97 -1.24 0.04
N ASN A 92 -1.50 -2.47 0.13
CA ASN A 92 -2.13 -2.98 1.35
C ASN A 92 -1.14 -3.02 2.52
N ARG A 93 0.10 -3.44 2.27
CA ARG A 93 1.16 -3.48 3.28
C ARG A 93 1.57 -2.08 3.76
N TYR A 94 1.62 -1.10 2.86
CA TYR A 94 1.81 0.31 3.24
C TYR A 94 0.68 0.81 4.17
N TYR A 95 -0.58 0.53 3.83
CA TYR A 95 -1.70 0.90 4.69
C TYR A 95 -1.67 0.19 6.04
N LEU A 96 -1.23 -1.07 6.08
CA LEU A 96 -1.06 -1.80 7.34
C LEU A 96 -0.09 -1.06 8.28
N TYR A 97 1.07 -0.64 7.77
CA TYR A 97 2.05 0.10 8.58
C TYR A 97 1.50 1.43 9.08
N GLN A 98 0.81 2.17 8.22
CA GLN A 98 0.16 3.42 8.62
C GLN A 98 -0.88 3.19 9.72
N TRP A 99 -1.66 2.11 9.65
CA TRP A 99 -2.63 1.76 10.67
C TRP A 99 -1.98 1.34 12.00
N VAL A 100 -0.90 0.55 11.96
CA VAL A 100 -0.15 0.20 13.17
C VAL A 100 0.39 1.45 13.85
N PHE A 101 0.91 2.40 13.08
CA PHE A 101 1.40 3.67 13.64
C PHE A 101 0.28 4.48 14.29
N ILE A 102 -0.85 4.66 13.61
CA ILE A 102 -2.01 5.40 14.15
C ILE A 102 -2.54 4.73 15.42
N LEU A 103 -2.71 3.40 15.41
CA LEU A 103 -3.16 2.65 16.58
C LEU A 103 -2.14 2.70 17.72
N GLY A 104 -0.85 2.59 17.42
CA GLY A 104 0.23 2.67 18.40
C GLY A 104 0.28 4.04 19.09
N ALA A 105 0.17 5.13 18.32
CA ALA A 105 0.10 6.48 18.85
C ALA A 105 -1.15 6.68 19.72
N PHE A 106 -2.32 6.24 19.22
CA PHE A 106 -3.57 6.32 19.97
C PHE A 106 -3.52 5.55 21.30
N LEU A 107 -3.02 4.30 21.29
CA LEU A 107 -2.89 3.49 22.49
C LEU A 107 -1.90 4.08 23.48
N THR A 108 -0.78 4.64 23.00
CA THR A 108 0.18 5.35 23.84
C THR A 108 -0.47 6.54 24.55
N THR A 109 -1.24 7.37 23.82
CA THR A 109 -1.99 8.49 24.43
C THR A 109 -3.05 7.99 25.41
N LEU A 110 -3.79 6.94 25.08
CA LEU A 110 -4.82 6.37 25.94
C LEU A 110 -4.20 5.83 27.25
N PHE A 111 -3.11 5.08 27.20
CA PHE A 111 -2.45 4.58 28.39
C PHE A 111 -1.76 5.69 29.20
N GLY A 112 -1.22 6.71 28.54
CA GLY A 112 -0.70 7.90 29.22
C GLY A 112 -1.79 8.60 30.03
N THR A 113 -2.94 8.87 29.42
CA THR A 113 -4.08 9.53 30.10
C THR A 113 -4.65 8.68 31.24
N LEU A 114 -4.80 7.37 31.03
CA LEU A 114 -5.25 6.44 32.08
C LEU A 114 -4.25 6.37 33.25
N THR A 115 -2.95 6.41 32.97
CA THR A 115 -1.91 6.43 34.01
C THR A 115 -2.03 7.71 34.85
N THR A 116 -2.17 8.88 34.20
CA THR A 116 -2.38 10.16 34.91
C THR A 116 -3.65 10.14 35.75
N TYR A 117 -4.75 9.63 35.21
CA TYR A 117 -6.03 9.55 35.93
C TYR A 117 -5.96 8.64 37.15
N VAL A 118 -5.30 7.49 37.04
CA VAL A 118 -5.14 6.54 38.16
C VAL A 118 -4.17 7.08 39.22
N TYR A 119 -3.16 7.84 38.82
CA TYR A 119 -2.19 8.44 39.75
C TYR A 119 -2.77 9.66 40.48
N ASN A 120 -3.67 10.40 39.82
CA ASN A 120 -4.27 11.62 40.35
C ASN A 120 -5.80 11.62 40.17
N PRO A 121 -6.55 10.79 40.93
CA PRO A 121 -8.01 10.78 40.83
C PRO A 121 -8.65 12.11 41.24
N PHE A 122 -7.89 13.07 41.80
CA PHE A 122 -8.41 14.31 42.37
C PHE A 122 -7.51 15.56 42.16
N SER A 123 -6.71 15.64 41.09
CA SER A 123 -5.99 16.90 40.79
C SER A 123 -5.95 17.28 39.30
N ALA A 124 -6.81 16.70 38.47
CA ALA A 124 -6.87 16.93 37.03
C ALA A 124 -7.56 18.25 36.62
N ALA A 125 -7.25 19.37 37.30
CA ALA A 125 -7.81 20.69 36.95
C ALA A 125 -6.78 21.72 36.47
N ALA A 126 -5.48 21.48 36.52
CA ALA A 126 -4.52 22.47 36.04
C ALA A 126 -3.21 21.81 35.58
N GLU A 127 -2.63 22.36 34.52
CA GLU A 127 -1.22 22.20 34.14
C GLU A 127 -0.79 20.85 33.54
N GLN A 128 -1.07 20.61 32.26
CA GLN A 128 -0.12 19.88 31.39
C GLN A 128 -0.34 20.09 29.87
N THR A 129 -0.79 21.27 29.48
CA THR A 129 -1.01 21.63 28.05
C THR A 129 0.09 22.52 27.46
N ALA A 130 1.26 22.64 28.10
CA ALA A 130 2.28 23.63 27.69
C ALA A 130 3.72 23.08 27.72
N ALA A 131 4.02 22.00 26.99
CA ALA A 131 5.42 21.58 26.79
C ALA A 131 5.67 20.71 25.54
N ALA A 132 4.95 20.92 24.44
CA ALA A 132 5.24 20.21 23.19
C ALA A 132 5.10 21.09 21.94
N VAL A 133 5.64 22.31 22.00
CA VAL A 133 6.03 23.09 20.81
C VAL A 133 7.34 23.80 21.14
N THR A 134 8.46 23.18 20.81
CA THR A 134 9.69 23.91 20.51
C THR A 134 10.31 23.26 19.28
N GLN A 135 10.29 24.00 18.17
CA GLN A 135 11.05 23.70 16.95
C GLN A 135 12.54 23.54 17.28
N PRO A 136 13.30 22.80 16.47
CA PRO A 136 14.66 23.20 16.19
C PRO A 136 14.66 24.00 14.88
N ASP A 137 14.78 25.31 15.03
CA ASP A 137 15.32 26.19 14.00
C ASP A 137 16.72 26.56 14.49
N VAL A 138 17.78 25.96 13.94
CA VAL A 138 19.14 26.51 13.96
C VAL A 138 20.03 25.81 12.93
N ALA A 139 20.24 26.53 11.83
CA ALA A 139 21.54 26.82 11.24
C ALA A 139 22.63 25.74 11.29
N ALA A 140 22.89 25.16 10.12
CA ALA A 140 24.18 24.60 9.79
C ALA A 140 25.28 25.66 9.96
N THR A 141 26.17 25.44 10.93
CA THR A 141 27.51 26.03 10.94
C THR A 141 28.49 24.87 10.98
N ALA A 142 29.26 24.74 9.91
CA ALA A 142 30.34 23.77 9.81
C ALA A 142 31.54 24.30 10.59
N GLU A 143 31.94 23.59 11.64
CA GLU A 143 33.30 23.67 12.17
C GLU A 143 33.87 22.25 12.23
N ALA A 144 34.98 22.08 11.51
CA ALA A 144 35.81 20.90 11.56
C ALA A 144 36.60 20.92 12.87
N GLY A 145 36.41 19.91 13.71
CA GLY A 145 37.17 19.72 14.93
C GLY A 145 37.13 18.25 15.32
N ASP A 146 38.29 17.61 15.33
CA ASP A 146 38.51 16.25 15.82
C ASP A 146 38.01 16.14 17.26
N GLY A 147 36.86 15.50 17.45
CA GLY A 147 36.20 15.33 18.74
C GLY A 147 35.51 13.98 18.79
N GLU A 148 36.07 13.11 19.62
CA GLU A 148 35.54 11.81 20.00
C GLU A 148 34.04 11.86 20.32
N VAL A 149 33.22 11.17 19.52
CA VAL A 149 31.78 11.06 19.74
C VAL A 149 31.54 10.15 20.94
N THR A 150 31.39 10.77 22.12
CA THR A 150 30.89 10.06 23.31
C THR A 150 29.40 9.81 23.13
N LEU A 151 29.04 8.54 22.90
CA LEU A 151 27.65 8.09 22.98
C LEU A 151 27.19 8.29 24.42
N GLN A 152 26.42 9.34 24.68
CA GLN A 152 25.68 9.49 25.93
C GLN A 152 24.60 8.40 25.99
N ASP A 153 24.97 7.26 26.56
CA ASP A 153 24.04 6.31 27.15
C ASP A 153 23.28 7.06 28.24
N THR A 154 22.13 7.62 27.90
CA THR A 154 21.17 8.09 28.89
C THR A 154 20.36 6.86 29.33
N PRO A 155 20.63 6.28 30.52
CA PRO A 155 19.80 5.21 31.01
C PRO A 155 18.41 5.78 31.27
N PHE A 156 17.41 5.26 30.57
CA PHE A 156 16.01 5.39 30.96
C PHE A 156 15.89 4.78 32.37
N THR A 157 16.04 5.62 33.39
CA THR A 157 15.93 5.23 34.79
C THR A 157 14.46 5.16 35.11
N ALA A 158 13.89 3.95 34.99
CA ALA A 158 12.56 3.65 35.49
C ALA A 158 12.57 3.81 37.02
N GLN A 159 12.08 4.97 37.49
CA GLN A 159 11.99 5.28 38.91
C GLN A 159 11.02 4.31 39.60
N ALA A 160 11.58 3.33 40.31
CA ALA A 160 10.86 2.32 41.07
C ALA A 160 10.30 2.90 42.39
N GLY A 161 9.34 3.83 42.29
CA GLY A 161 8.47 4.16 43.41
C GLY A 161 7.49 3.01 43.66
N GLY A 162 7.13 2.74 44.91
CA GLY A 162 6.19 1.68 45.35
C GLY A 162 4.76 1.87 44.83
N GLY A 163 4.59 1.83 43.51
CA GLY A 163 3.37 2.16 42.80
C GLY A 163 2.39 1.01 42.76
N ASN A 164 1.12 1.37 42.97
CA ASN A 164 -0.09 0.62 42.63
C ASN A 164 0.15 -0.35 41.45
N THR A 165 -0.23 -1.63 41.61
CA THR A 165 -0.15 -2.69 40.60
C THR A 165 -0.61 -2.22 39.22
N TRP A 166 -1.63 -1.36 39.14
CA TRP A 166 -2.14 -0.78 37.90
C TRP A 166 -1.11 0.08 37.14
N THR A 167 -0.29 0.86 37.85
CA THR A 167 0.77 1.66 37.22
C THR A 167 1.80 0.78 36.52
N ARG A 168 2.17 -0.36 37.14
CA ARG A 168 3.09 -1.33 36.52
C ARG A 168 2.49 -1.96 35.27
N VAL A 169 1.20 -2.33 35.32
CA VAL A 169 0.48 -2.89 34.18
C VAL A 169 0.45 -1.91 33.00
N PHE A 170 0.09 -0.64 33.23
CA PHE A 170 0.09 0.37 32.17
C PHE A 170 1.50 0.68 31.64
N GLY A 171 2.51 0.67 32.50
CA GLY A 171 3.90 0.78 32.09
C GLY A 171 4.31 -0.35 31.14
N TYR A 172 3.98 -1.60 31.47
CA TYR A 172 4.27 -2.75 30.60
C TYR A 172 3.50 -2.71 29.28
N LEU A 173 2.20 -2.33 29.31
CA LEU A 173 1.42 -2.17 28.08
C LEU A 173 2.00 -1.08 27.17
N THR A 174 2.42 0.04 27.75
CA THR A 174 3.04 1.15 26.99
C THR A 174 4.38 0.70 26.39
N ALA A 175 5.23 0.02 27.16
CA ALA A 175 6.49 -0.53 26.65
C ALA A 175 6.24 -1.55 25.52
N LEU A 176 5.23 -2.40 25.64
CA LEU A 176 4.85 -3.37 24.61
C LEU A 176 4.39 -2.68 23.33
N VAL A 177 3.52 -1.67 23.43
CA VAL A 177 3.07 -0.88 22.27
C VAL A 177 4.26 -0.17 21.59
N GLY A 178 5.17 0.39 22.38
CA GLY A 178 6.40 1.01 21.88
C GLY A 178 7.27 0.01 21.11
N ALA A 179 7.52 -1.18 21.69
CA ALA A 179 8.30 -2.24 21.06
C ALA A 179 7.67 -2.74 19.74
N VAL A 180 6.35 -2.96 19.73
CA VAL A 180 5.60 -3.34 18.52
C VAL A 180 5.72 -2.24 17.45
N THR A 181 5.52 -0.98 17.82
CA THR A 181 5.61 0.15 16.89
C THR A 181 7.02 0.30 16.31
N ALA A 182 8.07 0.15 17.13
CA ALA A 182 9.45 0.19 16.68
C ALA A 182 9.77 -0.98 15.73
N PHE A 183 9.31 -2.19 16.05
CA PHE A 183 9.46 -3.36 15.18
C PHE A 183 8.81 -3.16 13.81
N PHE A 184 7.56 -2.68 13.77
CA PHE A 184 6.88 -2.40 12.51
C PHE A 184 7.51 -1.24 11.73
N THR A 185 8.02 -0.23 12.41
CA THR A 185 8.80 0.85 11.78
C THR A 185 10.06 0.31 11.10
N ALA A 186 10.83 -0.54 11.80
CA ALA A 186 12.01 -1.19 11.23
C ALA A 186 11.64 -2.07 10.02
N LEU A 187 10.52 -2.80 10.08
CA LEU A 187 10.04 -3.62 8.97
C LEU A 187 9.54 -2.78 7.78
N SER A 188 8.98 -1.60 8.04
CA SER A 188 8.57 -0.64 7.02
C SER A 188 9.78 -0.08 6.27
N ASN A 189 10.83 0.30 7.02
CA ASN A 189 12.05 0.87 6.44
C ASN A 189 12.80 -0.12 5.55
N ARG A 190 12.82 -1.42 5.90
CA ARG A 190 13.45 -2.46 5.05
C ARG A 190 12.68 -2.77 3.77
N GLY A 191 11.36 -2.58 3.76
CA GLY A 191 10.52 -3.03 2.66
C GLY A 191 10.32 -2.01 1.54
N GLU A 192 10.54 -0.72 1.82
CA GLU A 192 10.18 0.43 0.96
C GLU A 192 8.88 0.18 0.13
N PRO A 193 7.76 -0.20 0.78
CA PRO A 193 6.56 -0.68 0.09
C PRO A 193 5.99 0.36 -0.88
N GLN A 194 6.17 1.65 -0.58
CA GLN A 194 5.76 2.74 -1.46
C GLN A 194 6.56 2.77 -2.78
N LYS A 195 7.88 2.57 -2.73
CA LYS A 195 8.71 2.53 -3.95
C LYS A 195 8.37 1.30 -4.78
N ARG A 196 8.23 0.14 -4.14
CA ARG A 196 7.84 -1.11 -4.82
C ARG A 196 6.44 -1.02 -5.44
N TRP A 197 5.49 -0.40 -4.75
CA TRP A 197 4.16 -0.11 -5.29
C TRP A 197 4.25 0.78 -6.53
N ALA A 198 4.98 1.91 -6.45
CA ALA A 198 5.10 2.85 -7.56
C ALA A 198 5.75 2.22 -8.80
N LYS A 199 6.81 1.42 -8.61
CA LYS A 199 7.50 0.69 -9.68
C LYS A 199 6.57 -0.32 -10.37
N ASN A 200 5.89 -1.18 -9.61
CA ASN A 200 4.94 -2.15 -10.17
C ASN A 200 3.76 -1.46 -10.86
N ARG A 201 3.27 -0.34 -10.30
CA ARG A 201 2.18 0.43 -10.90
C ARG A 201 2.59 1.03 -12.24
N ARG A 202 3.81 1.57 -12.33
CA ARG A 202 4.37 2.08 -13.59
C ARG A 202 4.46 0.98 -14.65
N LEU A 203 5.00 -0.19 -14.30
CA LEU A 203 5.08 -1.34 -15.22
C LEU A 203 3.69 -1.80 -15.68
N THR A 204 2.71 -1.81 -14.77
CA THR A 204 1.31 -2.13 -15.09
C THR A 204 0.74 -1.18 -16.13
N GLU A 205 0.97 0.14 -15.99
CA GLU A 205 0.51 1.14 -16.96
C GLU A 205 1.28 1.06 -18.29
N GLU A 206 2.58 0.75 -18.24
CA GLU A 206 3.39 0.52 -19.44
C GLU A 206 2.79 -0.65 -20.26
N LEU A 207 2.50 -1.78 -19.62
CA LEU A 207 1.84 -2.93 -20.28
C LEU A 207 0.43 -2.59 -20.79
N ARG A 208 -0.36 -1.79 -20.05
CA ARG A 208 -1.67 -1.32 -20.54
C ARG A 208 -1.53 -0.46 -21.80
N MET A 209 -0.53 0.42 -21.86
CA MET A 209 -0.27 1.20 -23.08
C MET A 209 0.10 0.26 -24.24
N HIS A 210 0.96 -0.74 -24.00
CA HIS A 210 1.34 -1.71 -25.03
C HIS A 210 0.15 -2.54 -25.53
N TYR A 211 -0.78 -2.91 -24.64
CA TYR A 211 -2.04 -3.54 -25.01
C TYR A 211 -2.80 -2.72 -26.07
N PHE A 212 -3.02 -1.42 -25.83
CA PHE A 212 -3.76 -0.59 -26.77
C PHE A 212 -2.98 -0.28 -28.05
N LYS A 213 -1.65 -0.12 -27.98
CA LYS A 213 -0.81 0.03 -29.18
C LYS A 213 -0.84 -1.21 -30.06
N TYR A 214 -0.79 -2.40 -29.45
CA TYR A 214 -0.87 -3.67 -30.16
C TYR A 214 -2.22 -3.83 -30.86
N LEU A 215 -3.31 -3.57 -30.15
CA LEU A 215 -4.67 -3.64 -30.70
C LEU A 215 -4.89 -2.62 -31.83
N GLY A 216 -4.34 -1.40 -31.67
CA GLY A 216 -4.41 -0.33 -32.67
C GLY A 216 -3.44 -0.48 -33.83
N HIS A 217 -2.63 -1.54 -33.87
CA HIS A 217 -1.58 -1.76 -34.89
C HIS A 217 -0.63 -0.55 -35.03
N LEU A 218 -0.35 0.13 -33.93
CA LEU A 218 0.54 1.30 -33.89
C LEU A 218 2.00 0.86 -33.75
N PRO A 219 2.97 1.66 -34.25
CA PRO A 219 4.39 1.38 -34.03
C PRO A 219 4.70 1.14 -32.53
N PRO A 220 5.42 0.06 -32.18
CA PRO A 220 6.24 -0.81 -33.04
C PRO A 220 5.52 -2.08 -33.58
N TYR A 221 4.20 -2.20 -33.46
CA TYR A 221 3.39 -3.40 -33.74
C TYR A 221 2.71 -3.41 -35.13
N ASP A 222 3.10 -2.48 -36.00
CA ASP A 222 2.62 -2.36 -37.39
C ASP A 222 3.23 -3.41 -38.33
N ALA A 223 4.28 -4.10 -37.90
CA ALA A 223 4.99 -5.12 -38.67
C ALA A 223 4.45 -6.55 -38.47
N THR A 224 4.83 -7.47 -39.36
CA THR A 224 4.40 -8.89 -39.32
C THR A 224 4.93 -9.66 -38.10
N ASP A 225 6.01 -9.18 -37.48
CA ASP A 225 6.64 -9.74 -36.29
C ASP A 225 6.08 -9.20 -34.96
N ARG A 226 4.91 -8.55 -34.98
CA ARG A 226 4.27 -7.92 -33.81
C ARG A 226 4.18 -8.81 -32.57
N VAL A 227 3.91 -10.12 -32.72
CA VAL A 227 3.82 -11.06 -31.59
C VAL A 227 5.19 -11.25 -30.92
N GLN A 228 6.25 -11.30 -31.72
CA GLN A 228 7.62 -11.42 -31.20
C GLN A 228 8.00 -10.17 -30.41
N LYS A 229 7.73 -8.98 -30.96
CA LYS A 229 7.94 -7.70 -30.25
C LYS A 229 7.10 -7.59 -28.97
N LEU A 230 5.88 -8.11 -28.98
CA LEU A 230 5.02 -8.16 -27.78
C LEU A 230 5.68 -9.01 -26.69
N ARG A 231 6.21 -10.18 -27.05
CA ARG A 231 6.91 -11.07 -26.12
C ARG A 231 8.18 -10.41 -25.57
N GLU A 232 8.97 -9.77 -26.42
CA GLU A 232 10.17 -9.01 -26.01
C GLU A 232 9.80 -7.90 -25.02
N THR A 233 8.76 -7.12 -25.30
CA THR A 233 8.26 -6.08 -24.39
C THR A 233 7.89 -6.65 -23.01
N VAL A 234 7.23 -7.81 -22.99
CA VAL A 234 6.84 -8.49 -21.74
C VAL A 234 8.07 -9.01 -20.99
N ILE A 235 9.06 -9.55 -21.69
CA ILE A 235 10.33 -9.99 -21.10
C ILE A 235 11.08 -8.81 -20.49
N ASP A 236 11.21 -7.69 -21.21
CA ASP A 236 11.84 -6.47 -20.73
C ASP A 236 11.15 -5.94 -19.48
N ALA A 237 9.81 -5.96 -19.44
CA ALA A 237 9.05 -5.56 -18.27
C ALA A 237 9.33 -6.47 -17.05
N ARG A 238 9.56 -7.77 -17.26
CA ARG A 238 9.97 -8.72 -16.21
C ARG A 238 11.42 -8.51 -15.76
N ILE A 239 12.34 -8.22 -16.67
CA ILE A 239 13.73 -7.91 -16.33
C ILE A 239 13.77 -6.64 -15.47
N LYS A 240 13.07 -5.58 -15.88
CA LYS A 240 12.92 -4.35 -15.09
C LYS A 240 12.34 -4.64 -13.71
N GLU A 241 11.42 -5.59 -13.57
CA GLU A 241 10.91 -5.99 -12.26
C GLU A 241 12.01 -6.64 -11.40
N GLN A 242 12.80 -7.55 -11.95
CA GLN A 242 13.88 -8.22 -11.23
C GLN A 242 14.95 -7.24 -10.75
N GLU A 243 15.36 -6.30 -11.60
CA GLU A 243 16.27 -5.19 -11.25
C GLU A 243 15.72 -4.28 -10.14
N ASN A 244 14.39 -4.24 -9.99
CA ASN A 244 13.74 -3.46 -8.94
C ASN A 244 13.66 -4.18 -7.60
N VAL A 245 13.89 -5.50 -7.58
CA VAL A 245 13.83 -6.35 -6.39
C VAL A 245 15.22 -6.54 -5.78
N SER A 246 16.28 -6.56 -6.62
CA SER A 246 17.69 -6.54 -6.21
C SER A 246 18.07 -5.23 -5.53
#